data_AF-A0A2U3D6S8-F1
#
_entry.id   AF-A0A2U3D6S8-F1
#
_cell.length_a   1.000
_cell.length_b   1.000
_cell.length_c   1.000
_cell.angle_alpha   90.00
_cell.angle_beta   90.00
_cell.angle_gamma   90.00
#
_symmetry.space_group_name_H-M   'P 1'
#
loop_
_entity.id
_entity.type
_entity.pdbx_description
1 polymer ?
#
loop_
_entity_poly.entity_id
_entity_poly.type
_entity_poly.pdbx_seq_one_letter_code
_entity_poly.pdbx_strand_id
1 'polypeptide(L)'
;MPFVPRLSSTEKIVNSEAAFIEFDLQTDRGYGEWLAFFMQREEDIKRFHGYMIQPEVNVAQVSTTSVEIHLFTRGIFVSPPGETEAYFYELPRSELKMARAYFLWEPSQSERFEGYQPRSDELLALDIWVQETEQKQTIYTFFYEATLQTETGTYHITRYSTYS
;
A
#
# COMPACT_ATOMS: atom_id res chain seq x y z
N MET A 1 22.19 -5.38 -12.02
CA MET A 1 21.81 -6.53 -11.16
C MET A 1 20.29 -6.67 -11.18
N PRO A 2 19.72 -7.89 -11.03
CA PRO A 2 18.27 -8.04 -10.87
C PRO A 2 17.82 -7.38 -9.56
N PHE A 3 16.63 -6.77 -9.56
CA PHE A 3 16.01 -6.23 -8.36
C PHE A 3 15.68 -7.35 -7.39
N VAL A 4 16.08 -7.19 -6.12
CA VAL A 4 15.75 -8.14 -5.05
C VAL A 4 14.92 -7.37 -4.02
N PRO A 5 13.63 -7.70 -3.82
CA PRO A 5 12.79 -6.98 -2.87
C PRO A 5 13.26 -7.26 -1.45
N ARG A 6 13.55 -6.22 -0.67
CA ARG A 6 13.76 -6.38 0.77
C ARG A 6 12.46 -6.76 1.47
N LEU A 7 12.60 -7.46 2.60
CA LEU A 7 11.47 -7.85 3.44
C LEU A 7 10.75 -6.62 3.98
N SER A 8 9.42 -6.62 3.85
CA SER A 8 8.57 -5.62 4.47
C SER A 8 8.29 -5.98 5.93
N SER A 9 8.24 -4.98 6.80
CA SER A 9 7.77 -5.16 8.16
C SER A 9 6.25 -5.22 8.27
N THR A 10 5.50 -4.90 7.20
CA THR A 10 4.03 -4.78 7.22
C THR A 10 3.33 -6.04 7.71
N GLU A 11 3.78 -7.23 7.30
CA GLU A 11 3.22 -8.53 7.73
C GLU A 11 3.27 -8.73 9.26
N LYS A 12 4.31 -8.19 9.92
CA LYS A 12 4.42 -8.25 11.39
C LYS A 12 3.46 -7.28 12.09
N ILE A 13 2.98 -6.27 11.36
CA ILE A 13 2.25 -5.14 11.91
C ILE A 13 0.73 -5.29 11.68
N VAL A 14 0.31 -5.75 10.49
CA VAL A 14 -1.12 -5.70 10.09
C VAL A 14 -1.90 -6.99 10.35
N ASN A 15 -1.22 -8.14 10.47
CA ASN A 15 -1.68 -9.46 10.97
C ASN A 15 -0.83 -10.54 10.25
N SER A 16 -0.24 -11.49 10.98
CA SER A 16 0.55 -12.59 10.39
C SER A 16 -0.26 -13.57 9.53
N GLU A 17 -1.59 -13.55 9.66
CA GLU A 17 -2.52 -14.38 8.89
C GLU A 17 -3.14 -13.63 7.69
N ALA A 18 -2.73 -12.38 7.44
CA ALA A 18 -3.20 -11.63 6.28
C ALA A 18 -2.76 -12.32 4.97
N ALA A 19 -3.70 -12.45 4.03
CA ALA A 19 -3.37 -12.82 2.67
C ALA A 19 -2.82 -11.59 1.92
N PHE A 20 -2.05 -11.83 0.86
CA PHE A 20 -1.57 -10.76 -0.01
C PHE A 20 -1.58 -11.13 -1.48
N ILE A 21 -1.78 -10.12 -2.33
CA ILE A 21 -1.54 -10.18 -3.78
C ILE A 21 -0.33 -9.31 -4.08
N GLU A 22 0.60 -9.83 -4.89
CA GLU A 22 1.80 -9.15 -5.34
C GLU A 22 1.67 -8.74 -6.81
N PHE A 23 2.16 -7.54 -7.12
CA PHE A 23 2.14 -6.96 -8.46
C PHE A 23 3.56 -6.58 -8.88
N ASP A 24 3.97 -7.04 -10.05
CA ASP A 24 5.21 -6.58 -10.70
C ASP A 24 4.95 -5.22 -11.36
N LEU A 25 5.28 -4.16 -10.63
CA LEU A 25 5.12 -2.80 -11.12
C LEU A 25 6.20 -2.41 -12.12
N GLN A 26 7.11 -3.27 -12.57
CA GLN A 26 8.07 -2.91 -13.62
C GLN A 26 7.47 -3.09 -15.00
N THR A 27 6.54 -4.03 -15.17
CA THR A 27 5.89 -4.30 -16.45
C THR A 27 4.63 -3.46 -16.64
N ASP A 28 4.29 -3.15 -17.90
CA ASP A 28 3.03 -2.46 -18.21
C ASP A 28 1.81 -3.29 -17.79
N ARG A 29 1.91 -4.62 -17.97
CA ARG A 29 0.87 -5.56 -17.57
C ARG A 29 0.66 -5.55 -16.06
N GLY A 30 1.71 -5.74 -15.26
CA GLY A 30 1.58 -5.79 -13.80
C GLY A 30 1.20 -4.43 -13.20
N TYR A 31 1.64 -3.33 -13.81
CA TYR A 31 1.13 -2.00 -13.46
C TYR A 31 -0.35 -1.82 -13.82
N GLY A 32 -0.78 -2.32 -14.97
CA GLY A 32 -2.20 -2.31 -15.37
C GLY A 32 -3.07 -3.16 -14.44
N GLU A 33 -2.58 -4.33 -14.02
CA GLU A 33 -3.23 -5.19 -13.03
C GLU A 33 -3.33 -4.49 -11.66
N TRP A 34 -2.27 -3.78 -11.25
CA TRP A 34 -2.28 -2.95 -10.04
C TRP A 34 -3.32 -1.82 -10.12
N LEU A 35 -3.39 -1.09 -11.23
CA LEU A 35 -4.41 -0.05 -11.42
C LEU A 35 -5.82 -0.65 -11.36
N ALA A 36 -6.06 -1.74 -12.11
CA ALA A 36 -7.34 -2.43 -12.15
C ALA A 36 -7.78 -2.98 -10.79
N PHE A 37 -6.82 -3.39 -9.95
CA PHE A 37 -7.09 -3.85 -8.59
C PHE A 37 -7.75 -2.77 -7.72
N PHE A 38 -7.45 -1.48 -7.95
CA PHE A 38 -8.05 -0.37 -7.21
C PHE A 38 -9.16 0.37 -7.95
N MET A 39 -9.17 0.33 -9.29
CA MET A 39 -10.17 1.02 -10.11
C MET A 39 -11.43 0.14 -10.24
N GLN A 40 -12.38 0.29 -9.31
CA GLN A 40 -13.73 -0.26 -9.50
C GLN A 40 -14.63 0.70 -10.31
N ARG A 41 -14.26 1.98 -10.41
CA ARG A 41 -14.87 3.02 -11.25
C ARG A 41 -13.81 4.00 -11.78
N GLU A 42 -14.19 4.84 -12.74
CA GLU A 42 -13.29 5.55 -13.68
C GLU A 42 -12.22 6.46 -13.05
N GLU A 43 -12.32 6.88 -11.78
CA GLU A 43 -11.23 7.54 -11.05
C GLU A 43 -11.38 7.24 -9.54
N ASP A 44 -10.59 6.31 -9.00
CA ASP A 44 -10.66 5.94 -7.58
C ASP A 44 -9.44 6.47 -6.82
N ILE A 45 -9.66 7.57 -6.09
CA ILE A 45 -8.79 8.03 -5.02
C ILE A 45 -8.94 7.04 -3.85
N LYS A 46 -7.84 6.44 -3.39
CA LYS A 46 -7.86 5.57 -2.21
C LYS A 46 -7.36 6.32 -1.00
N ARG A 47 -8.21 6.43 0.02
CA ARG A 47 -7.89 7.09 1.29
C ARG A 47 -7.36 6.07 2.29
N PHE A 48 -6.22 6.40 2.89
CA PHE A 48 -5.52 5.62 3.90
C PHE A 48 -5.49 6.40 5.20
N HIS A 49 -5.53 5.70 6.32
CA HIS A 49 -5.61 6.31 7.65
C HIS A 49 -4.26 6.53 8.31
N GLY A 50 -3.22 5.87 7.80
CA GLY A 50 -1.84 6.14 8.17
C GLY A 50 -0.87 5.63 7.10
N TYR A 51 0.40 5.96 7.27
CA TYR A 51 1.45 5.46 6.39
C TYR A 51 2.75 5.25 7.17
N MET A 52 3.64 4.45 6.62
CA MET A 52 4.97 4.21 7.14
C MET A 52 5.96 4.21 5.98
N ILE A 53 7.04 4.97 6.12
CA ILE A 53 8.14 4.94 5.17
C ILE A 53 9.26 4.10 5.79
N GLN A 54 9.59 3.00 5.14
CA GLN A 54 10.60 2.07 5.59
C GLN A 54 11.87 2.26 4.70
N PRO A 55 12.88 3.01 5.16
CA PRO A 55 14.17 3.09 4.48
C PRO A 55 15.07 1.90 4.85
N GLU A 56 16.13 1.66 4.08
CA GLU A 56 17.07 0.55 4.29
C GLU A 56 17.84 0.61 5.63
N VAL A 57 18.12 1.81 6.12
CA VAL A 57 19.11 2.02 7.21
C VAL A 57 18.53 2.63 8.48
N ASN A 58 17.22 2.85 8.57
CA ASN A 58 16.58 3.48 9.73
C ASN A 58 15.32 2.75 10.19
N VAL A 59 15.00 2.90 11.48
CA VAL A 59 13.73 2.47 12.05
C VAL A 59 12.61 3.25 11.37
N ALA A 60 11.70 2.53 10.72
CA ALA A 60 10.54 3.11 10.08
C ALA A 60 9.62 3.74 11.13
N GLN A 61 9.26 5.01 10.96
CA GLN A 61 8.27 5.67 11.81
C GLN A 61 6.89 5.53 11.16
N VAL A 62 5.92 5.15 11.97
CA VAL A 62 4.52 5.09 11.58
C VAL A 62 3.90 6.47 11.78
N SER A 63 3.36 7.04 10.71
CA SER A 63 2.54 8.23 10.73
C SER A 63 1.07 7.84 10.83
N THR A 64 0.34 8.47 11.75
CA THR A 64 -1.12 8.38 11.86
C THR A 64 -1.84 9.46 11.02
N THR A 65 -1.08 10.21 10.21
CA THR A 65 -1.64 11.17 9.26
C THR A 65 -2.31 10.42 8.12
N SER A 66 -3.59 10.69 7.91
CA SER A 66 -4.32 10.16 6.75
C SER A 66 -3.77 10.75 5.46
N VAL A 67 -3.77 9.94 4.40
CA VAL A 67 -3.31 10.33 3.06
C VAL A 67 -4.22 9.76 2.00
N GLU A 68 -4.20 10.36 0.83
CA GLU A 68 -4.84 9.84 -0.38
C GLU A 68 -3.77 9.40 -1.37
N ILE A 69 -3.94 8.21 -1.95
CA ILE A 69 -3.13 7.74 -3.05
C ILE A 69 -3.92 7.91 -4.34
N HIS A 70 -3.32 8.62 -5.28
CA HIS A 70 -3.81 8.84 -6.63
C HIS A 70 -2.95 8.03 -7.59
N LEU A 71 -3.60 7.17 -8.36
CA LEU A 71 -2.94 6.25 -9.27
C LEU A 71 -3.05 6.78 -10.70
N PHE A 72 -1.92 7.10 -11.33
CA PHE A 72 -1.86 7.60 -12.70
C PHE A 72 -0.95 6.73 -13.55
N THR A 73 -1.11 6.77 -14.88
CA THR A 73 -0.22 6.07 -15.82
C THR A 73 1.26 6.41 -15.62
N ARG A 74 1.57 7.65 -15.20
CA ARG A 74 2.94 8.15 -14.99
C ARG A 74 3.53 7.83 -13.61
N GLY A 75 2.73 7.34 -12.66
CA GLY A 75 3.21 7.09 -11.30
C GLY A 75 2.11 7.21 -10.25
N ILE A 76 2.54 7.17 -9.00
CA ILE A 76 1.66 7.19 -7.83
C ILE A 76 1.90 8.49 -7.07
N PHE A 77 0.84 9.19 -6.71
CA PHE A 77 0.92 10.48 -6.02
C PHE A 77 0.25 10.34 -4.67
N VAL A 78 0.89 10.88 -3.63
CA VAL A 78 0.37 10.84 -2.27
C VAL A 78 0.10 12.24 -1.79
N SER A 79 -1.11 12.50 -1.32
CA SER A 79 -1.57 13.82 -0.89
C SER A 79 -2.25 13.79 0.47
N PRO A 80 -2.43 14.94 1.15
CA PRO A 80 -3.42 15.07 2.19
C PRO A 80 -4.82 14.77 1.65
N PRO A 81 -5.75 14.32 2.52
CA PRO A 81 -7.12 14.05 2.10
C PRO A 81 -7.82 15.31 1.59
N GLY A 82 -8.41 15.24 0.39
CA GLY A 82 -9.16 16.35 -0.20
C GLY A 82 -8.31 17.47 -0.83
N GLU A 83 -6.99 17.32 -0.86
CA GLU A 83 -6.08 18.28 -1.50
C GLU A 83 -5.33 17.58 -2.64
N THR A 84 -5.76 17.81 -3.89
CA THR A 84 -5.12 17.21 -5.08
C THR A 84 -3.94 17.99 -5.62
N GLU A 85 -3.72 19.23 -5.18
CA GLU A 85 -2.63 20.11 -5.67
C GLU A 85 -1.43 20.19 -4.72
N ALA A 86 -1.57 19.70 -3.49
CA ALA A 86 -0.52 19.66 -2.48
C ALA A 86 -0.07 18.21 -2.25
N TYR A 87 0.92 17.72 -2.99
CA TYR A 87 1.43 16.36 -2.80
C TYR A 87 2.45 16.32 -1.65
N PHE A 88 2.31 15.34 -0.75
CA PHE A 88 3.38 15.03 0.20
C PHE A 88 4.60 14.44 -0.52
N TYR A 89 4.38 13.60 -1.53
CA TYR A 89 5.43 13.01 -2.37
C TYR A 89 4.86 12.37 -3.64
N GLU A 90 5.65 12.36 -4.72
CA GLU A 90 5.42 11.62 -5.97
C GLU A 90 6.31 10.38 -5.98
N LEU A 91 5.75 9.23 -6.41
CA LEU A 91 6.47 7.99 -6.66
C LEU A 91 6.47 7.72 -8.17
N PRO A 92 7.55 8.12 -8.88
CA PRO A 92 7.59 8.04 -10.34
C PRO A 92 7.50 6.59 -10.83
N ARG A 93 6.77 6.35 -11.92
CA ARG A 93 6.60 5.01 -12.49
C ARG A 93 7.93 4.30 -12.79
N SER A 94 8.98 5.03 -13.13
CA SER A 94 10.34 4.52 -13.40
C SER A 94 11.01 3.91 -12.17
N GLU A 95 10.62 4.35 -10.98
CA GLU A 95 11.22 3.92 -9.71
C GLU A 95 10.44 2.80 -9.04
N LEU A 96 9.16 2.61 -9.41
CA LEU A 96 8.31 1.53 -8.92
C LEU A 96 8.83 0.16 -9.37
N LYS A 97 8.85 -0.79 -8.44
CA LYS A 97 9.31 -2.17 -8.69
C LYS A 97 8.25 -3.20 -8.40
N MET A 98 7.62 -3.10 -7.25
CA MET A 98 6.67 -4.09 -6.76
C MET A 98 5.65 -3.41 -5.87
N ALA A 99 4.45 -3.97 -5.81
CA ALA A 99 3.52 -3.65 -4.75
C ALA A 99 2.85 -4.89 -4.19
N ARG A 100 2.41 -4.80 -2.94
CA ARG A 100 1.59 -5.81 -2.29
C ARG A 100 0.35 -5.17 -1.70
N ALA A 101 -0.78 -5.83 -1.89
CA ALA A 101 -2.02 -5.50 -1.20
C ALA A 101 -2.33 -6.58 -0.18
N TYR A 102 -2.45 -6.19 1.09
CA TYR A 102 -2.74 -7.05 2.23
C TYR A 102 -4.22 -6.99 2.59
N PHE A 103 -4.84 -8.14 2.82
CA PHE A 103 -6.27 -8.22 3.15
C PHE A 103 -6.59 -9.38 4.07
N LEU A 104 -7.74 -9.26 4.76
CA LEU A 104 -8.35 -10.36 5.49
C LEU A 104 -8.91 -11.38 4.49
N TRP A 105 -8.55 -12.64 4.69
CA TRP A 105 -9.06 -13.74 3.88
C TRP A 105 -9.57 -14.84 4.82
N GLU A 106 -10.88 -15.09 4.79
CA GLU A 106 -11.48 -16.23 5.47
C GLU A 106 -11.73 -17.35 4.45
N PRO A 107 -10.93 -18.43 4.45
CA PRO A 107 -11.09 -19.54 3.52
C PRO A 107 -12.28 -20.41 3.95
N SER A 108 -13.51 -19.89 3.84
CA SER A 108 -14.73 -20.66 4.07
C SER A 108 -15.37 -21.19 2.78
N GLN A 109 -14.93 -20.75 1.59
CA GLN A 109 -15.42 -21.27 0.32
C GLN A 109 -14.27 -21.47 -0.68
N SER A 110 -14.29 -22.61 -1.34
CA SER A 110 -13.25 -23.16 -2.23
C SER A 110 -13.11 -22.42 -3.56
N GLU A 111 -13.12 -21.10 -3.56
CA GLU A 111 -12.94 -20.29 -4.75
C GLU A 111 -11.46 -19.95 -4.95
N ARG A 112 -11.02 -20.13 -6.19
CA ARG A 112 -9.64 -19.89 -6.59
C ARG A 112 -9.27 -18.44 -6.29
N PHE A 113 -8.06 -18.23 -5.78
CA PHE A 113 -7.47 -16.90 -5.56
C PHE A 113 -7.38 -16.06 -6.85
N GLU A 114 -7.45 -16.71 -8.01
CA GLU A 114 -7.37 -16.08 -9.33
C GLU A 114 -8.59 -15.21 -9.62
N GLY A 115 -8.38 -13.90 -9.70
CA GLY A 115 -9.44 -12.91 -9.97
C GLY A 115 -10.16 -12.40 -8.72
N TYR A 116 -9.75 -12.81 -7.51
CA TYR A 116 -10.30 -12.25 -6.29
C TYR A 116 -9.89 -10.77 -6.12
N GLN A 117 -10.89 -9.93 -5.89
CA GLN A 117 -10.71 -8.53 -5.56
C GLN A 117 -11.31 -8.30 -4.16
N PRO A 118 -10.48 -8.05 -3.13
CA PRO A 118 -10.97 -7.79 -1.80
C PRO A 118 -11.83 -6.53 -1.77
N ARG A 119 -12.88 -6.57 -0.96
CA ARG A 119 -13.70 -5.40 -0.67
C ARG A 119 -12.86 -4.38 0.11
N SER A 120 -13.25 -3.10 0.06
CA SER A 120 -12.50 -2.05 0.74
C SER A 120 -12.43 -2.22 2.26
N ASP A 121 -13.40 -2.90 2.87
CA ASP A 121 -13.41 -3.28 4.29
C ASP A 121 -12.55 -4.50 4.63
N GLU A 122 -12.04 -5.21 3.61
CA GLU A 122 -11.13 -6.35 3.78
C GLU A 122 -9.66 -5.94 3.62
N LEU A 123 -9.39 -4.78 3.01
CA LEU A 123 -8.04 -4.25 2.82
C LEU A 123 -7.45 -3.79 4.16
N LEU A 124 -6.22 -4.24 4.44
CA LEU A 124 -5.48 -3.91 5.66
C LEU A 124 -4.39 -2.87 5.37
N ALA A 125 -3.57 -3.13 4.36
CA ALA A 125 -2.46 -2.25 3.99
C ALA A 125 -2.00 -2.48 2.55
N LEU A 126 -1.22 -1.52 2.06
CA LEU A 126 -0.48 -1.62 0.81
C LEU A 126 1.00 -1.37 1.07
N ASP A 127 1.87 -2.14 0.43
CA ASP A 127 3.28 -1.83 0.31
C ASP A 127 3.62 -1.50 -1.14
N ILE A 128 4.45 -0.47 -1.34
CA ILE A 128 5.00 -0.09 -2.63
C ILE A 128 6.52 0.00 -2.50
N TRP A 129 7.24 -0.86 -3.22
CA TRP A 129 8.68 -0.83 -3.30
C TRP A 129 9.14 0.13 -4.40
N VAL A 130 9.98 1.07 -3.98
CA VAL A 130 10.60 2.09 -4.82
C VAL A 130 12.10 1.90 -4.78
N GLN A 131 12.74 1.92 -5.95
CA GLN A 131 14.19 1.92 -6.07
C GLN A 131 14.65 3.32 -6.50
N GLU A 132 15.18 4.08 -5.55
CA GLU A 132 15.66 5.44 -5.77
C GLU A 132 17.04 5.46 -6.46
N THR A 133 17.88 4.46 -6.16
CA THR A 133 19.17 4.24 -6.83
C THR A 133 19.45 2.74 -6.95
N GLU A 134 20.53 2.35 -7.65
CA GLU A 134 20.93 0.93 -7.74
C GLU A 134 21.09 0.26 -6.37
N GLN A 135 21.42 1.05 -5.33
CA GLN A 135 21.73 0.58 -3.99
C GLN A 135 20.67 0.96 -2.95
N LYS A 136 19.71 1.84 -3.27
CA LYS A 136 18.75 2.37 -2.30
C LYS A 136 17.32 1.97 -2.64
N GLN A 137 16.68 1.30 -1.69
CA GLN A 137 15.29 0.87 -1.77
C GLN A 137 14.48 1.40 -0.58
N THR A 138 13.29 1.92 -0.87
CA THR A 138 12.33 2.39 0.12
C THR A 138 11.02 1.62 -0.06
N ILE A 139 10.38 1.22 1.05
CA ILE A 139 9.00 0.69 1.00
C ILE A 139 8.09 1.77 1.57
N TYR A 140 7.09 2.15 0.78
CA TYR A 140 6.00 3.01 1.22
C TYR A 140 4.82 2.12 1.60
N THR A 141 4.49 2.11 2.89
CA THR A 141 3.39 1.33 3.44
C THR A 141 2.23 2.24 3.75
N PHE A 142 1.03 1.88 3.35
CA PHE A 142 -0.19 2.64 3.59
C PHE A 142 -1.22 1.76 4.28
N PHE A 143 -1.80 2.23 5.38
CA PHE A 143 -2.73 1.46 6.20
C PHE A 143 -4.17 1.89 5.92
N TYR A 144 -5.03 0.95 5.55
CA TYR A 144 -6.47 1.16 5.46
C TYR A 144 -7.04 1.24 6.88
N GLU A 145 -7.24 0.12 7.56
CA GLU A 145 -7.67 0.07 8.96
C GLU A 145 -6.81 -0.96 9.70
N ALA A 146 -6.17 -0.57 10.81
CA ALA A 146 -5.26 -1.47 11.51
C ALA A 146 -5.09 -1.11 13.00
N THR A 147 -5.12 -2.14 13.84
CA THR A 147 -4.43 -2.09 15.13
C THR A 147 -3.00 -2.55 14.88
N LEU A 148 -2.07 -1.60 14.82
CA LEU A 148 -0.66 -1.85 14.54
C LEU A 148 0.05 -2.18 15.84
N GLN A 149 0.66 -3.36 15.94
CA GLN A 149 1.55 -3.69 17.05
C GLN A 149 3.00 -3.53 16.59
N THR A 150 3.76 -2.68 17.27
CA THR A 150 5.18 -2.41 16.97
C THR A 150 6.02 -2.66 18.22
N GLU A 151 7.35 -2.69 18.07
CA GLU A 151 8.28 -2.76 19.21
C GLU A 151 8.15 -1.55 20.16
N THR A 152 7.68 -0.40 19.66
CA THR A 152 7.57 0.86 20.41
C THR A 152 6.19 1.12 21.01
N GLY A 153 5.20 0.26 20.72
CA GLY A 153 3.84 0.38 21.25
C GLY A 153 2.74 -0.16 20.33
N THR A 154 1.51 -0.11 20.81
CA THR A 154 0.30 -0.43 20.05
C THR A 154 -0.34 0.86 19.54
N TYR A 155 -0.52 0.98 18.23
CA TYR A 155 -1.21 2.09 17.59
C TYR A 155 -2.57 1.63 17.09
N HIS A 156 -3.62 2.38 17.44
CA HIS A 156 -4.95 2.15 16.90
C HIS A 156 -5.20 3.19 15.82
N ILE A 157 -5.18 2.77 14.56
CA ILE A 157 -5.54 3.62 13.43
C ILE A 157 -6.98 3.29 13.07
N THR A 158 -7.91 4.09 13.59
CA THR A 158 -9.35 3.94 13.38
C THR A 158 -9.82 4.67 12.12
N ARG A 159 -10.77 4.05 11.41
CA ARG A 159 -11.46 4.65 10.26
C ARG A 159 -12.13 5.97 10.66
N TYR A 160 -11.91 7.03 9.88
CA TYR A 160 -12.77 8.21 9.98
C TYR A 160 -14.18 7.78 9.57
N SER A 161 -15.14 7.89 10.48
CA SER A 161 -16.53 8.00 10.04
C SER A 161 -16.61 9.30 9.26
N THR A 162 -16.90 9.23 7.96
CA THR A 162 -17.48 10.38 7.28
C THR A 162 -18.76 10.68 8.04
N TYR A 163 -18.74 11.77 8.81
CA TYR A 163 -19.95 12.35 9.37
C TYR A 163 -20.95 12.51 8.21
N SER A 164 -22.05 11.78 8.31
CA SER A 164 -23.29 11.96 7.55
C SER A 164 -23.91 13.31 7.84
#